data_AF-A0A448ZDZ6-F1
#
_entry.id   AF-A0A448ZDZ6-F1
#
_cell.length_a   1.000
_cell.length_b   1.000
_cell.length_c   1.000
_cell.angle_alpha   90.00
_cell.angle_beta   90.00
_cell.angle_gamma   90.00
#
_symmetry.space_group_name_H-M   'P 1'
#
loop_
_entity.id
_entity.type
_entity.pdbx_description
1 polymer ?
#
loop_
_entity_poly.entity_id
_entity_poly.type
_entity_poly.pdbx_seq_one_letter_code
_entity_poly.pdbx_strand_id
1 'polypeptide(L)'
;MSSHSAGSSSSGGGGDPRQAQSTSSNNGNGNGNPRDPSGFLNTDEYGRPSESSAPTVVKIVGTARDDLNGLLGFCTAFNRDRERYMVRMASVDPGNSPNATVMALKPANLTKASGLETYRAMFQQLKTDPRVKRKLSEYYQQADTLCRGLPLPAGTKPEHAAGALLCVVVGLVYLLGLTRVIMLSACLVMVGCILADDVLRHRKPWRVVLQNLPSRSNAVLSRQFPFLRGRLSDPVAAGLVGLLVLWTLQSVLSRSPAPAPRSGTTGGVGSRSGRDLSASYASVNRDVLEEFYNLGFKDSAEGRERGHSFAEEVEQLLGSSSSSSNIGDDGDIPYSYSETPHLPLTPPSALGSPPKTFFQKLVSMRTMGSLFYLYRMAMQIGVDHSTGIFSVAQLFSNIQHSMPPWQKGMLAFSCYNLVSNLLF
;
A
#
# COMPACT_ATOMS: atom_id res chain seq x y z
N MET A 1 -26.17 0.47 84.68
CA MET A 1 -24.96 0.76 83.89
C MET A 1 -25.45 0.91 82.45
N SER A 2 -25.84 2.13 82.05
CA SER A 2 -25.00 3.08 81.28
C SER A 2 -24.67 2.48 79.90
N SER A 3 -24.94 3.07 78.73
CA SER A 3 -25.42 4.39 78.32
C SER A 3 -25.44 4.39 76.77
N HIS A 4 -26.37 5.17 76.19
CA HIS A 4 -26.34 5.88 74.88
C HIS A 4 -25.33 5.53 73.76
N SER A 5 -25.84 5.38 72.53
CA SER A 5 -25.66 6.29 71.36
C SER A 5 -26.44 5.72 70.15
N ALA A 6 -27.40 6.40 69.51
CA ALA A 6 -27.42 7.66 68.76
C ALA A 6 -26.72 7.54 67.39
N GLY A 7 -27.49 7.78 66.33
CA GLY A 7 -27.16 7.51 64.93
C GLY A 7 -26.23 8.50 64.26
N SER A 8 -25.93 8.23 62.99
CA SER A 8 -25.51 9.25 62.03
C SER A 8 -25.79 8.81 60.59
N SER A 9 -26.66 9.58 59.96
CA SER A 9 -26.83 9.74 58.52
C SER A 9 -25.60 10.43 57.92
N SER A 10 -25.07 9.93 56.81
CA SER A 10 -24.20 10.71 55.93
C SER A 10 -24.68 10.64 54.48
N SER A 11 -25.17 11.80 54.05
CA SER A 11 -25.34 12.22 52.67
C SER A 11 -24.01 12.80 52.14
N GLY A 12 -23.69 12.57 50.87
CA GLY A 12 -22.89 13.52 50.08
C GLY A 12 -21.64 12.97 49.40
N GLY A 13 -21.57 13.20 48.09
CA GLY A 13 -20.43 12.97 47.21
C GLY A 13 -20.88 12.18 45.98
N GLY A 14 -21.05 12.73 44.78
CA GLY A 14 -20.40 13.88 44.17
C GLY A 14 -19.50 13.39 43.05
N GLY A 15 -20.03 13.35 41.83
CA GLY A 15 -19.31 13.48 40.55
C GLY A 15 -18.34 12.38 40.12
N ASP A 16 -18.66 11.73 38.99
CA ASP A 16 -17.64 11.56 37.95
C ASP A 16 -18.27 11.49 36.53
N PRO A 17 -17.80 12.31 35.57
CA PRO A 17 -18.21 12.28 34.18
C PRO A 17 -17.31 11.33 33.36
N ARG A 18 -17.74 11.00 32.14
CA ARG A 18 -17.01 10.24 31.09
C ARG A 18 -17.19 8.72 31.10
N GLN A 19 -18.39 8.27 30.76
CA GLN A 19 -18.52 7.09 29.92
C GLN A 19 -18.30 7.51 28.46
N ALA A 20 -17.06 7.38 27.99
CA ALA A 20 -16.80 7.29 26.57
C ALA A 20 -17.40 5.96 26.10
N GLN A 21 -18.60 6.01 25.53
CA GLN A 21 -19.15 4.94 24.72
C GLN A 21 -18.19 4.70 23.56
N SER A 22 -17.36 3.68 23.70
CA SER A 22 -16.70 3.06 22.57
C SER A 22 -17.81 2.47 21.70
N THR A 23 -17.96 3.06 20.51
CA THR A 23 -18.78 2.53 19.43
C THR A 23 -18.24 1.16 19.04
N SER A 24 -18.71 0.12 19.75
CA SER A 24 -18.62 -1.26 19.27
C SER A 24 -19.32 -1.29 17.93
N SER A 25 -18.52 -1.48 16.88
CA SER A 25 -18.97 -1.78 15.54
C SER A 25 -19.70 -3.11 15.62
N ASN A 26 -21.02 -3.01 15.81
CA ASN A 26 -21.95 -4.10 15.82
C ASN A 26 -22.04 -4.64 14.40
N ASN A 27 -21.08 -5.50 14.03
CA ASN A 27 -21.09 -6.22 12.78
C ASN A 27 -22.14 -7.33 12.92
N GLY A 28 -23.39 -6.94 12.66
CA GLY A 28 -24.57 -7.79 12.72
C GLY A 28 -24.46 -8.93 11.73
N ASN A 29 -24.12 -10.11 12.25
CA ASN A 29 -24.57 -11.39 11.71
C ASN A 29 -24.74 -12.37 12.88
N GLY A 30 -25.52 -11.95 13.87
CA GLY A 30 -25.88 -12.72 15.06
C GLY A 30 -27.01 -13.72 14.80
N ASN A 31 -26.94 -14.49 13.72
CA ASN A 31 -27.74 -15.71 13.63
C ASN A 31 -27.01 -16.77 14.45
N GLY A 32 -27.46 -16.90 15.70
CA GLY A 32 -26.82 -17.62 16.79
C GLY A 32 -26.48 -19.07 16.43
N ASN A 33 -25.25 -19.28 15.96
CA ASN A 33 -24.66 -20.61 15.99
C ASN A 33 -24.50 -20.97 17.48
N PRO A 34 -25.20 -21.98 18.01
CA PRO A 34 -25.15 -22.34 19.42
C PRO A 34 -23.79 -22.94 19.82
N ARG A 35 -22.86 -23.08 18.85
CA ARG A 35 -21.46 -23.44 19.05
C ARG A 35 -20.52 -22.25 19.19
N ASP A 36 -20.95 -21.04 18.83
CA ASP A 36 -20.17 -19.81 18.96
C ASP A 36 -21.09 -18.60 19.24
N PRO A 37 -21.58 -18.44 20.48
CA PRO A 37 -22.56 -17.41 20.81
C PRO A 37 -22.05 -15.97 20.63
N SER A 38 -20.73 -15.76 20.65
CA SER A 38 -20.11 -14.44 20.56
C SER A 38 -19.39 -14.17 19.24
N GLY A 39 -19.39 -15.11 18.29
CA GLY A 39 -18.76 -14.93 16.98
C GLY A 39 -17.24 -14.74 17.06
N PHE A 40 -16.57 -15.40 18.01
CA PHE A 40 -15.11 -15.36 18.16
C PHE A 40 -14.42 -16.48 17.39
N LEU A 41 -15.13 -17.53 16.99
CA LEU A 41 -14.58 -18.65 16.24
C LEU A 41 -14.93 -18.50 14.76
N ASN A 42 -13.90 -18.49 13.91
CA ASN A 42 -14.11 -18.62 12.47
C ASN A 42 -14.39 -20.09 12.15
N THR A 43 -15.64 -20.48 12.33
CA THR A 43 -16.13 -21.83 12.02
C THR A 43 -16.91 -21.83 10.71
N ASP A 44 -16.79 -22.93 9.97
CA ASP A 44 -17.66 -23.20 8.81
C ASP A 44 -19.08 -23.54 9.27
N GLU A 45 -19.98 -23.76 8.31
CA GLU A 45 -21.38 -24.14 8.54
C GLU A 45 -21.51 -25.42 9.39
N TYR A 46 -20.49 -26.28 9.40
CA TYR A 46 -20.44 -27.52 10.16
C TYR A 46 -19.79 -27.37 11.54
N GLY A 47 -19.40 -26.15 11.94
CA GLY A 47 -18.75 -25.86 13.20
C GLY A 47 -17.29 -26.33 13.29
N ARG A 48 -16.64 -26.59 12.15
CA ARG A 48 -15.21 -26.91 12.06
C ARG A 48 -14.42 -25.62 11.86
N PRO A 49 -13.15 -25.53 12.32
CA PRO A 49 -12.31 -24.38 12.02
C PRO A 49 -12.20 -24.20 10.51
N SER A 50 -12.56 -23.02 9.99
CA SER A 50 -12.42 -22.75 8.56
C SER A 50 -10.93 -22.71 8.19
N GLU A 51 -10.46 -23.69 7.42
CA GLU A 51 -9.06 -23.81 7.00
C GLU A 51 -8.55 -22.58 6.24
N SER A 52 -9.45 -21.83 5.59
CA SER A 52 -9.15 -20.62 4.84
C SER A 52 -9.08 -19.35 5.70
N SER A 53 -9.47 -19.40 6.96
CA SER A 53 -9.59 -18.22 7.82
C SER A 53 -8.49 -18.17 8.88
N ALA A 54 -7.86 -17.00 9.02
CA ALA A 54 -6.92 -16.79 10.11
C ALA A 54 -7.65 -16.90 11.46
N PRO A 55 -7.01 -17.45 12.51
CA PRO A 55 -7.61 -17.54 13.84
C PRO A 55 -7.94 -16.14 14.37
N THR A 56 -9.10 -15.98 15.00
CA THR A 56 -9.53 -14.71 15.59
C THR A 56 -8.65 -14.36 16.79
N VAL A 57 -8.09 -13.15 16.76
CA VAL A 57 -7.33 -12.60 17.89
C VAL A 57 -8.26 -11.90 18.85
N VAL A 58 -8.14 -12.26 20.12
CA VAL A 58 -8.90 -11.69 21.23
C VAL A 58 -7.98 -11.07 22.26
N LYS A 59 -8.45 -9.99 22.87
CA LYS A 59 -7.82 -9.32 23.99
C LYS A 59 -8.57 -9.65 25.27
N ILE A 60 -7.83 -10.05 26.29
CA ILE A 60 -8.37 -10.39 27.60
C ILE A 60 -8.65 -9.09 28.36
N VAL A 61 -9.86 -8.96 28.91
CA VAL A 61 -10.29 -7.82 29.72
C VAL A 61 -11.15 -8.29 30.89
N GLY A 62 -11.21 -7.51 31.97
CA GLY A 62 -12.15 -7.77 33.07
C GLY A 62 -11.96 -9.11 33.79
N THR A 63 -10.76 -9.71 33.72
CA THR A 63 -10.45 -10.88 34.54
C THR A 63 -10.02 -10.44 35.94
N ALA A 64 -10.25 -11.30 36.94
CA ALA A 64 -9.80 -11.08 38.32
C ALA A 64 -8.27 -11.07 38.48
N ARG A 65 -7.53 -11.39 37.40
CA ARG A 65 -6.09 -11.45 37.35
C ARG A 65 -5.59 -10.28 36.49
N ASP A 66 -5.12 -9.23 37.15
CA ASP A 66 -4.70 -8.01 36.47
C ASP A 66 -3.52 -8.23 35.52
N ASP A 67 -2.70 -9.25 35.77
CA ASP A 67 -1.59 -9.66 34.90
C ASP A 67 -2.06 -10.22 33.55
N LEU A 68 -3.30 -10.71 33.46
CA LEU A 68 -3.87 -11.22 32.23
C LEU A 68 -4.59 -10.15 31.41
N ASN A 69 -5.03 -9.07 32.07
CA ASN A 69 -5.77 -8.00 31.42
C ASN A 69 -4.86 -7.25 30.44
N GLY A 70 -5.31 -7.11 29.19
CA GLY A 70 -4.55 -6.52 28.11
C GLY A 70 -3.67 -7.50 27.32
N LEU A 71 -3.53 -8.76 27.77
CA LEU A 71 -2.83 -9.78 27.00
C LEU A 71 -3.67 -10.22 25.79
N LEU A 72 -2.95 -10.65 24.75
CA LEU A 72 -3.51 -11.08 23.47
C LEU A 72 -3.43 -12.60 23.34
N GLY A 73 -4.46 -13.18 22.73
CA GLY A 73 -4.52 -14.60 22.45
C GLY A 73 -5.35 -14.94 21.21
N PHE A 74 -5.27 -16.19 20.80
CA PHE A 74 -5.98 -16.76 19.67
C PHE A 74 -7.09 -17.64 20.20
N CYS A 75 -8.33 -17.37 19.80
CA CYS A 75 -9.46 -18.21 20.16
C CYS A 75 -9.40 -19.50 19.32
N THR A 76 -9.28 -20.66 19.96
CA THR A 76 -9.11 -21.95 19.26
C THR A 76 -10.35 -22.82 19.31
N ALA A 77 -11.10 -22.78 20.41
CA ALA A 77 -12.30 -23.59 20.60
C ALA A 77 -13.25 -22.95 21.62
N PHE A 78 -14.52 -23.36 21.61
CA PHE A 78 -15.51 -23.00 22.63
C PHE A 78 -15.98 -24.28 23.32
N ASN A 79 -15.77 -24.35 24.64
CA ASN A 79 -16.27 -25.43 25.46
C ASN A 79 -17.70 -25.08 25.90
N ARG A 80 -18.69 -25.79 25.34
CA ARG A 80 -20.12 -25.57 25.60
C ARG A 80 -20.50 -25.92 27.03
N ASP A 81 -19.93 -26.99 27.60
CA ASP A 81 -20.25 -27.46 28.95
C ASP A 81 -19.87 -26.43 30.02
N ARG A 82 -18.82 -25.65 29.77
CA ARG A 82 -18.30 -24.64 30.70
C ARG A 82 -18.58 -23.20 30.27
N GLU A 83 -19.21 -23.02 29.11
CA GLU A 83 -19.45 -21.72 28.46
C GLU A 83 -18.18 -20.85 28.40
N ARG A 84 -17.06 -21.46 28.01
CA ARG A 84 -15.73 -20.81 28.02
C ARG A 84 -15.01 -21.02 26.70
N TYR A 85 -14.40 -19.97 26.19
CA TYR A 85 -13.49 -20.02 25.07
C TYR A 85 -12.11 -20.48 25.52
N MET A 86 -11.53 -21.40 24.77
CA MET A 86 -10.14 -21.81 24.87
C MET A 86 -9.31 -20.82 24.08
N VAL A 87 -8.52 -20.02 24.80
CA VAL A 87 -7.68 -18.95 24.25
C VAL A 87 -6.24 -19.37 24.39
N ARG A 88 -5.56 -19.55 23.26
CA ARG A 88 -4.11 -19.78 23.21
C ARG A 88 -3.38 -18.46 23.28
N MET A 89 -2.52 -18.26 24.27
CA MET A 89 -1.83 -16.98 24.44
C MET A 89 -0.80 -16.73 23.34
N ALA A 90 -0.72 -15.48 22.85
CA ALA A 90 0.20 -15.07 21.79
C ALA A 90 1.64 -14.89 22.31
N SER A 91 1.77 -14.40 23.53
CA SER A 91 3.03 -14.35 24.26
C SER A 91 2.92 -15.26 25.48
N VAL A 92 3.79 -16.26 25.55
CA VAL A 92 4.07 -17.00 26.77
C VAL A 92 5.43 -16.53 27.19
N ASP A 93 5.50 -15.46 28.00
CA ASP A 93 6.75 -15.15 28.68
C ASP A 93 6.97 -16.27 29.72
N PRO A 94 7.98 -17.13 29.53
CA PRO A 94 8.17 -18.28 30.40
C PRO A 94 8.46 -17.87 31.84
N GLY A 95 8.93 -16.64 32.06
CA GLY A 95 9.13 -16.06 33.39
C GLY A 95 7.86 -15.62 34.10
N ASN A 96 6.80 -15.26 33.37
CA ASN A 96 5.56 -14.73 33.97
C ASN A 96 4.43 -15.76 34.01
N SER A 97 4.39 -16.73 33.09
CA SER A 97 3.30 -17.71 33.02
C SER A 97 3.69 -18.99 32.27
N PRO A 98 4.55 -19.87 32.85
CA PRO A 98 5.05 -21.07 32.17
C PRO A 98 3.94 -22.07 31.78
N ASN A 99 2.78 -22.03 32.44
CA ASN A 99 1.69 -23.00 32.24
C ASN A 99 0.51 -22.44 31.42
N ALA A 100 0.52 -21.16 31.03
CA ALA A 100 -0.65 -20.50 30.43
C ALA A 100 -0.61 -20.49 28.88
N THR A 101 -0.24 -21.61 28.26
CA THR A 101 -0.30 -21.70 26.79
C THR A 101 -1.74 -21.65 26.29
N VAL A 102 -2.69 -22.21 27.04
CA VAL A 102 -4.13 -22.19 26.73
C VAL A 102 -4.94 -21.92 28.00
N MET A 103 -5.83 -20.94 27.96
CA MET A 103 -6.70 -20.54 29.06
C MET A 103 -8.17 -20.64 28.69
N ALA A 104 -9.02 -21.03 29.64
CA ALA A 104 -10.46 -21.12 29.47
C ALA A 104 -11.16 -19.86 30.03
N LEU A 105 -11.54 -18.94 29.15
CA LEU A 105 -12.06 -17.62 29.51
C LEU A 105 -13.53 -17.48 29.14
N LYS A 106 -14.29 -16.76 29.97
CA LYS A 106 -15.70 -16.43 29.68
C LYS A 106 -15.78 -15.44 28.52
N PRO A 107 -16.87 -15.47 27.71
CA PRO A 107 -17.09 -14.48 26.64
C PRO A 107 -16.99 -13.04 27.12
N ALA A 108 -17.54 -12.73 28.30
CA ALA A 108 -17.52 -11.39 28.89
C ALA A 108 -16.10 -10.86 29.16
N ASN A 109 -15.10 -11.75 29.25
CA ASN A 109 -13.71 -11.38 29.52
C ASN A 109 -12.88 -11.24 28.23
N LEU A 110 -13.52 -11.28 27.07
CA LEU A 110 -12.87 -11.26 25.77
C LEU A 110 -13.43 -10.13 24.92
N THR A 111 -12.52 -9.42 24.27
CA THR A 111 -12.84 -8.39 23.27
C THR A 111 -12.11 -8.72 21.98
N LYS A 112 -12.74 -8.47 20.82
CA LYS A 112 -12.04 -8.65 19.53
C LYS A 112 -10.87 -7.66 19.48
N ALA A 113 -9.68 -8.16 19.18
CA ALA A 113 -8.51 -7.32 19.09
C ALA A 113 -8.62 -6.36 17.89
N SER A 114 -8.07 -5.16 18.03
CA SER A 114 -7.92 -4.23 16.91
C SER A 114 -6.98 -4.79 15.84
N GLY A 115 -6.98 -4.22 14.64
CA GLY A 115 -6.07 -4.65 13.56
C GLY A 115 -4.60 -4.60 13.98
N LEU A 116 -4.18 -3.53 14.67
CA LEU A 116 -2.81 -3.39 15.18
C LEU A 116 -2.47 -4.44 16.25
N GLU A 117 -3.40 -4.71 17.17
CA GLU A 117 -3.22 -5.75 18.18
C GLU A 117 -3.17 -7.14 17.53
N THR A 118 -3.94 -7.39 16.48
CA THR A 118 -3.90 -8.62 15.69
C THR A 118 -2.51 -8.84 15.11
N TYR A 119 -1.91 -7.83 14.48
CA TYR A 119 -0.53 -7.91 13.98
C TYR A 119 0.48 -8.13 15.10
N ARG A 120 0.32 -7.43 16.23
CA ARG A 120 1.19 -7.60 17.41
C ARG A 120 1.12 -9.03 17.96
N ALA A 121 -0.07 -9.60 18.06
CA ALA A 121 -0.28 -10.98 18.51
C ALA A 121 0.36 -11.99 17.56
N MET A 122 0.16 -11.84 16.25
CA MET A 122 0.80 -12.69 15.23
C MET A 122 2.33 -12.61 15.31
N PHE A 123 2.88 -11.41 15.50
CA PHE A 123 4.32 -11.23 15.66
C PHE A 123 4.86 -11.90 16.94
N GLN A 124 4.15 -11.77 18.07
CA GLN A 124 4.51 -12.44 19.31
C GLN A 124 4.47 -13.96 19.19
N GLN A 125 3.45 -14.50 18.51
CA GLN A 125 3.36 -15.93 18.22
C GLN A 125 4.54 -16.39 17.37
N LEU A 126 4.89 -15.63 16.33
CA LEU A 126 6.01 -15.96 15.45
C LEU A 126 7.35 -15.96 16.20
N LYS A 127 7.51 -15.02 17.15
CA LYS A 127 8.71 -14.92 17.99
C LYS A 127 8.81 -16.06 19.01
N THR A 128 7.68 -16.57 19.50
CA THR A 128 7.64 -17.63 20.53
C THR A 128 7.67 -19.04 19.94
N ASP A 129 7.28 -19.22 18.68
CA ASP A 129 7.24 -20.54 18.03
C ASP A 129 8.65 -21.17 17.91
N PRO A 130 8.90 -22.34 18.53
CA PRO A 130 10.19 -23.01 18.46
C PRO A 130 10.55 -23.48 17.04
N ARG A 131 9.56 -23.78 16.19
CA ARG A 131 9.79 -24.18 14.80
C ARG A 131 10.36 -23.02 13.99
N VAL A 132 9.82 -21.82 14.22
CA VAL A 132 10.32 -20.60 13.58
C VAL A 132 11.71 -20.29 14.10
N LYS A 133 11.95 -20.35 15.41
CA LYS A 133 13.30 -20.15 15.98
C LYS A 133 14.33 -21.12 15.39
N ARG A 134 13.98 -22.39 15.24
CA ARG A 134 14.86 -23.40 14.62
C ARG A 134 15.16 -23.05 13.17
N LYS A 135 14.15 -22.80 12.34
CA LYS A 135 14.37 -22.39 10.93
C LYS A 135 15.16 -21.09 10.83
N LEU A 136 14.87 -20.12 11.68
CA LEU A 136 15.59 -18.86 11.73
C LEU A 136 17.06 -19.09 12.09
N SER A 137 17.34 -19.95 13.07
CA SER A 137 18.72 -20.33 13.41
C SER A 137 19.44 -21.03 12.26
N GLU A 138 18.75 -21.88 11.50
CA GLU A 138 19.29 -22.53 10.29
C GLU A 138 19.62 -21.47 9.22
N TYR A 139 18.75 -20.48 9.00
CA TYR A 139 19.04 -19.37 8.09
C TYR A 139 20.18 -18.48 8.57
N TYR A 140 20.28 -18.21 9.87
CA TYR A 140 21.41 -17.47 10.43
C TYR A 140 22.73 -18.23 10.25
N GLN A 141 22.74 -19.55 10.45
CA GLN A 141 23.93 -20.37 10.21
C GLN A 141 24.30 -20.36 8.72
N GLN A 142 23.33 -20.46 7.81
CA GLN A 142 23.58 -20.34 6.37
C GLN A 142 24.14 -18.96 6.02
N ALA A 143 23.56 -17.89 6.55
CA ALA A 143 24.05 -16.54 6.36
C ALA A 143 25.48 -16.36 6.91
N ASP A 144 25.78 -16.90 8.09
CA ASP A 144 27.13 -16.87 8.66
C ASP A 144 28.14 -17.58 7.75
N THR A 145 27.79 -18.75 7.21
CA THR A 145 28.67 -19.46 6.26
C THR A 145 28.92 -18.68 4.97
N LEU A 146 27.93 -17.91 4.48
CA LEU A 146 28.08 -17.06 3.30
C LEU A 146 28.93 -15.82 3.62
N CYS A 147 28.72 -15.20 4.79
CA CYS A 147 29.46 -14.03 5.23
C CYS A 147 30.94 -14.34 5.51
N ARG A 148 31.28 -15.54 5.99
CA ARG A 148 32.69 -15.95 6.18
C ARG A 148 33.52 -15.98 4.88
N GLY A 149 32.87 -16.09 3.72
CA GLY A 149 33.54 -16.00 2.43
C GLY A 149 33.88 -14.58 1.98
N LEU A 150 33.30 -13.57 2.65
CA LEU A 150 33.56 -12.16 2.36
C LEU A 150 34.64 -11.64 3.32
N PRO A 151 35.55 -10.76 2.86
CA PRO A 151 36.58 -10.14 3.69
C PRO A 151 35.97 -9.08 4.62
N LEU A 152 35.09 -9.51 5.51
CA LEU A 152 34.47 -8.67 6.54
C LEU A 152 35.35 -8.70 7.80
N PRO A 153 35.49 -7.57 8.51
CA PRO A 153 36.22 -7.54 9.78
C PRO A 153 35.60 -8.52 10.78
N ALA A 154 36.46 -9.33 11.40
CA ALA A 154 36.07 -10.36 12.35
C ALA A 154 35.25 -9.75 13.50
N GLY A 155 34.05 -10.29 13.75
CA GLY A 155 33.16 -9.85 14.83
C GLY A 155 31.93 -9.04 14.40
N THR A 156 31.72 -8.82 13.09
CA THR A 156 30.49 -8.18 12.61
C THR A 156 29.29 -9.12 12.75
N LYS A 157 28.36 -8.78 13.65
CA LYS A 157 27.07 -9.48 13.76
C LYS A 157 26.29 -9.32 12.44
N PRO A 158 25.54 -10.33 11.98
CA PRO A 158 24.71 -10.24 10.77
C PRO A 158 23.66 -9.11 10.86
N GLU A 159 23.30 -8.71 12.09
CA GLU A 159 22.44 -7.56 12.38
C GLU A 159 23.02 -6.24 11.82
N HIS A 160 24.33 -6.05 11.89
CA HIS A 160 25.00 -4.87 11.34
C HIS A 160 25.02 -4.90 9.81
N ALA A 161 25.19 -6.09 9.21
CA ALA A 161 25.11 -6.23 7.76
C ALA A 161 23.69 -5.92 7.25
N ALA A 162 22.66 -6.42 7.94
CA ALA A 162 21.26 -6.11 7.62
C ALA A 162 20.94 -4.62 7.83
N GLY A 163 21.44 -4.03 8.92
CA GLY A 163 21.32 -2.59 9.19
C GLY A 163 22.01 -1.74 8.13
N ALA A 164 23.23 -2.10 7.73
CA ALA A 164 23.96 -1.42 6.66
C ALA A 164 23.23 -1.54 5.32
N LEU A 165 22.72 -2.72 4.98
CA LEU A 165 21.89 -2.94 3.79
C LEU A 165 20.62 -2.07 3.83
N LEU A 166 19.94 -1.99 4.97
CA LEU A 166 18.76 -1.14 5.15
C LEU A 166 19.12 0.34 4.96
N CYS A 167 20.21 0.81 5.55
CA CYS A 167 20.70 2.18 5.37
C CYS A 167 21.03 2.47 3.90
N VAL A 168 21.64 1.53 3.19
CA VAL A 168 21.90 1.65 1.74
C VAL A 168 20.58 1.73 0.97
N VAL A 169 19.59 0.89 1.28
CA VAL A 169 18.26 0.93 0.63
C VAL A 169 17.56 2.26 0.90
N VAL A 170 17.55 2.74 2.14
CA VAL A 170 16.97 4.04 2.50
C VAL A 170 17.70 5.19 1.81
N GLY A 171 19.03 5.15 1.75
CA GLY A 171 19.83 6.12 1.00
C GLY A 171 19.52 6.12 -0.50
N LEU A 172 19.34 4.94 -1.10
CA LEU A 172 18.89 4.83 -2.49
C LEU A 172 17.48 5.38 -2.68
N VAL A 173 16.55 5.16 -1.74
CA VAL A 173 15.18 5.69 -1.81
C VAL A 173 15.21 7.22 -1.75
N TYR A 174 16.06 7.77 -0.89
CA TYR A 174 16.25 9.22 -0.76
C TYR A 174 16.85 9.83 -2.04
N LEU A 175 17.87 9.20 -2.64
CA LEU A 175 18.59 9.75 -3.80
C LEU A 175 17.87 9.53 -5.14
N LEU A 176 17.23 8.38 -5.33
CA LEU A 176 16.62 7.98 -6.61
C LEU A 176 15.09 8.12 -6.61
N GLY A 177 14.48 8.20 -5.43
CA GLY A 177 13.03 8.11 -5.25
C GLY A 177 12.54 6.66 -5.12
N LEU A 178 11.46 6.48 -4.36
CA LEU A 178 10.90 5.17 -4.01
C LEU A 178 10.59 4.30 -5.23
N THR A 179 9.97 4.88 -6.27
CA THR A 179 9.55 4.13 -7.46
C THR A 179 10.72 3.52 -8.23
N ARG A 180 11.83 4.25 -8.36
CA ARG A 180 13.04 3.77 -9.03
C ARG A 180 13.74 2.68 -8.24
N VAL A 181 13.78 2.80 -6.91
CA VAL A 181 14.33 1.76 -6.04
C VAL A 181 13.51 0.50 -6.10
N ILE A 182 12.17 0.59 -6.12
CA ILE A 182 11.30 -0.58 -6.29
C ILE A 182 11.56 -1.27 -7.64
N MET A 183 11.70 -0.50 -8.73
CA MET A 183 12.02 -1.08 -10.04
C MET A 183 13.40 -1.75 -10.05
N LEU A 184 14.41 -1.10 -9.47
CA LEU A 184 15.77 -1.62 -9.40
C LEU A 184 15.86 -2.88 -8.52
N SER A 185 15.20 -2.88 -7.36
CA SER A 185 15.15 -4.05 -6.49
C SER A 185 14.40 -5.20 -7.14
N ALA A 186 13.29 -4.95 -7.85
CA ALA A 186 12.58 -5.97 -8.61
C ALA A 186 13.45 -6.55 -9.74
N CYS A 187 14.22 -5.72 -10.46
CA CYS A 187 15.17 -6.19 -11.46
C CYS A 187 16.28 -7.06 -10.83
N LEU A 188 16.86 -6.63 -9.71
CA LEU A 188 17.87 -7.40 -8.99
C LEU A 188 17.34 -8.73 -8.46
N VAL A 189 16.13 -8.75 -7.92
CA VAL A 189 15.46 -9.98 -7.49
C VAL A 189 15.22 -10.90 -8.67
N MET A 190 14.78 -10.38 -9.82
CA MET A 190 14.55 -11.18 -11.02
C MET A 190 15.85 -11.81 -11.53
N VAL A 191 16.93 -11.04 -11.68
CA VAL A 191 18.25 -11.55 -12.06
C VAL A 191 18.74 -12.55 -11.01
N GLY A 192 18.57 -12.22 -9.72
CA GLY A 192 18.88 -13.09 -8.60
C GLY A 192 18.16 -14.44 -8.69
N CYS A 193 16.87 -14.46 -8.99
CA CYS A 193 16.10 -15.70 -9.16
C CYS A 193 16.57 -16.55 -10.35
N ILE A 194 16.99 -15.91 -11.45
CA ILE A 194 17.56 -16.62 -12.61
C ILE A 194 18.90 -17.27 -12.24
N LEU A 195 19.74 -16.55 -11.48
CA LEU A 195 21.09 -16.99 -11.09
C LEU A 195 21.10 -17.88 -9.84
N ALA A 196 20.07 -17.82 -9.00
CA ALA A 196 20.02 -18.44 -7.68
C ALA A 196 20.29 -19.94 -7.74
N ASP A 197 19.69 -20.65 -8.70
CA ASP A 197 19.86 -22.09 -8.85
C ASP A 197 21.32 -22.47 -9.16
N ASP A 198 22.05 -21.66 -9.93
CA ASP A 198 23.44 -21.97 -10.30
C ASP A 198 24.46 -21.50 -9.25
N VAL A 199 24.22 -20.35 -8.62
CA VAL A 199 25.09 -19.78 -7.60
C VAL A 199 24.95 -20.54 -6.27
N LEU A 200 23.72 -20.77 -5.81
CA LEU A 200 23.47 -21.35 -4.49
C LEU A 200 23.66 -22.88 -4.48
N ARG A 201 23.22 -23.60 -5.53
CA ARG A 201 23.26 -25.07 -5.52
C ARG A 201 24.59 -25.64 -5.98
N HIS A 202 25.25 -25.00 -6.95
CA HIS A 202 26.41 -25.59 -7.61
C HIS A 202 27.72 -24.88 -7.32
N ARG A 203 27.71 -23.72 -6.65
CA ARG A 203 28.91 -22.89 -6.37
C ARG A 203 29.84 -22.77 -7.58
N LYS A 204 29.25 -22.70 -8.79
CA LYS A 204 29.99 -22.67 -10.05
C LYS A 204 30.70 -21.33 -10.20
N PRO A 205 31.86 -21.28 -10.88
CA PRO A 205 32.52 -20.02 -11.19
C PRO A 205 31.61 -19.14 -12.06
N TRP A 206 31.64 -17.82 -11.84
CA TRP A 206 30.79 -16.83 -12.53
C TRP A 206 30.78 -16.94 -14.05
N ARG A 207 31.90 -17.37 -14.65
CA ARG A 207 31.99 -17.61 -16.11
C ARG A 207 31.00 -18.68 -16.58
N VAL A 208 30.87 -19.77 -15.85
CA VAL A 208 29.95 -20.87 -16.18
C VAL A 208 28.50 -20.44 -15.92
N VAL A 209 28.27 -19.61 -14.91
CA VAL A 209 26.93 -19.05 -14.62
C VAL A 209 26.47 -18.17 -15.79
N LEU A 210 27.33 -17.27 -16.28
CA LEU A 210 27.04 -16.40 -17.42
C LEU A 210 26.81 -17.18 -18.72
N GLN A 211 27.57 -18.27 -18.96
CA GLN A 211 27.38 -19.13 -20.13
C GLN A 211 26.03 -19.87 -20.11
N ASN A 212 25.50 -20.20 -18.93
CA ASN A 212 24.21 -20.86 -18.77
C ASN A 212 23.02 -19.88 -18.69
N LEU A 213 23.26 -18.58 -18.69
CA LEU A 213 22.22 -17.57 -18.57
C LEU A 213 21.11 -17.73 -19.63
N PRO A 214 21.40 -18.05 -20.92
CA PRO A 214 20.34 -18.20 -21.93
C PRO A 214 19.38 -19.35 -21.67
N SER A 215 19.90 -20.54 -21.34
CA SER A 215 19.07 -21.71 -21.06
C SER A 215 18.24 -21.53 -19.78
N ARG A 216 18.80 -20.85 -18.77
CA ARG A 216 18.08 -20.50 -17.53
C ARG A 216 17.00 -19.45 -17.76
N SER A 217 17.31 -18.43 -18.56
CA SER A 217 16.33 -17.40 -18.92
C SER A 217 15.14 -18.03 -19.64
N ASN A 218 15.38 -18.98 -20.56
CA ASN A 218 14.32 -19.74 -21.21
C ASN A 218 13.51 -20.58 -20.20
N ALA A 219 14.18 -21.28 -19.29
CA ALA A 219 13.51 -22.06 -18.24
C ALA A 219 12.61 -21.20 -17.33
N VAL A 220 13.06 -19.99 -16.97
CA VAL A 220 12.26 -19.06 -16.15
C VAL A 220 11.14 -18.43 -16.97
N LEU A 221 11.39 -17.98 -18.20
CA LEU A 221 10.35 -17.43 -19.09
C LEU A 221 9.27 -18.46 -19.39
N SER A 222 9.64 -19.69 -19.71
CA SER A 222 8.67 -20.76 -20.02
C SER A 222 7.85 -21.18 -18.80
N ARG A 223 8.38 -21.02 -17.57
CA ARG A 223 7.60 -21.20 -16.33
C ARG A 223 6.62 -20.06 -16.08
N GLN A 224 7.01 -18.81 -16.36
CA GLN A 224 6.17 -17.63 -16.15
C GLN A 224 5.13 -17.42 -17.28
N PHE A 225 5.50 -17.83 -18.49
CA PHE A 225 4.73 -17.68 -19.72
C PHE A 225 4.60 -19.06 -20.38
N PRO A 226 3.65 -19.91 -19.91
CA PRO A 226 3.52 -21.28 -20.42
C PRO A 226 3.21 -21.32 -21.93
N PHE A 227 2.61 -20.27 -22.50
CA PHE A 227 2.36 -20.14 -23.93
C PHE A 227 3.65 -20.03 -24.77
N LEU A 228 4.77 -19.65 -24.15
CA LEU A 228 6.08 -19.55 -24.79
C LEU A 228 6.86 -20.88 -24.77
N ARG A 229 6.35 -21.90 -24.07
CA ARG A 229 7.02 -23.18 -23.91
C ARG A 229 7.21 -23.85 -25.27
N GLY A 230 8.46 -24.12 -25.64
CA GLY A 230 8.84 -24.75 -26.91
C GLY A 230 8.87 -23.82 -28.13
N ARG A 231 8.48 -22.54 -27.98
CA ARG A 231 8.52 -21.55 -29.09
C ARG A 231 9.69 -20.57 -28.98
N LEU A 232 10.26 -20.41 -27.79
CA LEU A 232 11.36 -19.50 -27.53
C LEU A 232 12.71 -20.23 -27.62
N SER A 233 13.59 -19.74 -28.48
CA SER A 233 14.98 -20.18 -28.49
C SER A 233 15.75 -19.54 -27.34
N ASP A 234 16.73 -20.26 -26.78
CA ASP A 234 17.59 -19.80 -25.69
C ASP A 234 18.20 -18.39 -25.90
N PRO A 235 18.76 -18.03 -27.08
CA PRO A 235 19.32 -16.70 -27.28
C PRO A 235 18.25 -15.60 -27.27
N VAL A 236 17.03 -15.88 -27.75
CA VAL A 236 15.93 -14.90 -27.73
C VAL A 236 15.42 -14.70 -26.31
N ALA A 237 15.36 -15.76 -25.50
CA ALA A 237 15.01 -15.64 -24.08
C ALA A 237 16.04 -14.80 -23.31
N ALA A 238 17.33 -15.03 -23.54
CA ALA A 238 18.41 -14.18 -23.00
C ALA A 238 18.27 -12.73 -23.44
N GLY A 239 18.00 -12.50 -24.73
CA GLY A 239 17.82 -11.18 -25.31
C GLY A 239 16.65 -10.42 -24.67
N LEU A 240 15.52 -11.09 -24.43
CA LEU A 240 14.36 -10.49 -23.76
C LEU A 240 14.67 -10.09 -22.31
N VAL A 241 15.33 -10.96 -21.54
CA VAL A 241 15.76 -10.64 -20.18
C VAL A 241 16.76 -9.48 -20.20
N GLY A 242 17.75 -9.52 -21.10
CA GLY A 242 18.75 -8.47 -21.26
C GLY A 242 18.13 -7.12 -21.64
N LEU A 243 17.15 -7.10 -22.55
CA LEU A 243 16.41 -5.91 -22.93
C LEU A 243 15.61 -5.34 -21.75
N LEU A 244 14.98 -6.20 -20.95
CA LEU A 244 14.25 -5.79 -19.76
C LEU A 244 15.21 -5.19 -18.70
N VAL A 245 16.35 -5.83 -18.46
CA VAL A 245 17.39 -5.30 -17.57
C VAL A 245 17.90 -3.95 -18.07
N LEU A 246 18.22 -3.84 -19.36
CA LEU A 246 18.69 -2.59 -19.96
C LEU A 246 17.64 -1.48 -19.86
N TRP A 247 16.37 -1.80 -20.09
CA TRP A 247 15.24 -0.88 -19.93
C TRP A 247 15.14 -0.40 -18.49
N THR A 248 15.17 -1.31 -17.52
CA THR A 248 15.06 -0.93 -16.09
C THR A 248 16.23 -0.03 -15.69
N LEU A 249 17.46 -0.36 -16.10
CA LEU A 249 18.63 0.49 -15.90
C LEU A 249 18.46 1.86 -16.56
N GLN A 250 18.01 1.92 -17.81
CA GLN A 250 17.74 3.18 -18.51
C GLN A 250 16.67 4.00 -17.79
N SER A 251 15.61 3.37 -17.28
CA SER A 251 14.53 4.05 -16.54
C SER A 251 15.00 4.63 -15.20
N VAL A 252 15.93 3.94 -14.54
CA VAL A 252 16.51 4.39 -13.27
C VAL A 252 17.52 5.53 -13.50
N LEU A 253 18.33 5.43 -14.56
CA LEU A 253 19.38 6.38 -14.89
C LEU A 253 18.86 7.64 -15.60
N SER A 254 17.75 7.55 -16.32
CA SER A 254 17.07 8.70 -16.91
C SER A 254 16.47 9.52 -15.77
N ARG A 255 17.28 10.36 -15.12
CA ARG A 255 16.80 11.44 -14.26
C ARG A 255 15.81 12.23 -15.10
N SER A 256 14.53 12.21 -14.72
CA SER A 256 13.63 13.24 -15.24
C SER A 256 14.33 14.54 -14.91
N PRO A 257 14.67 15.37 -15.90
CA PRO A 257 15.30 16.65 -15.59
C PRO A 257 14.41 17.31 -14.57
N ALA A 258 14.95 17.55 -13.38
CA ALA A 258 14.24 18.33 -12.37
C ALA A 258 13.83 19.61 -13.08
N PRO A 259 12.56 20.05 -12.98
CA PRO A 259 12.19 21.33 -13.53
C PRO A 259 13.14 22.35 -12.93
N ALA A 260 14.03 22.90 -13.75
CA ALA A 260 15.05 23.82 -13.27
C ALA A 260 14.33 24.98 -12.58
N PRO A 261 14.76 25.42 -11.39
CA PRO A 261 14.21 26.63 -10.80
C PRO A 261 14.51 27.77 -11.77
N ARG A 262 13.47 28.27 -12.46
CA ARG A 262 13.60 29.46 -13.31
C ARG A 262 13.81 30.64 -12.36
N SER A 263 15.06 31.01 -12.16
CA SER A 263 15.43 32.32 -11.66
C SER A 263 14.70 33.37 -12.48
N GLY A 264 13.87 34.19 -11.83
CA GLY A 264 13.16 35.28 -12.50
C GLY A 264 14.13 36.14 -13.28
N THR A 265 13.95 36.20 -14.60
CA THR A 265 14.62 37.18 -15.44
C THR A 265 13.53 37.85 -16.26
N THR A 266 13.10 39.00 -15.74
CA THR A 266 12.31 40.00 -16.44
C THR A 266 13.07 40.53 -17.65
N GLY A 267 12.41 40.56 -18.82
CA GLY A 267 12.76 41.43 -19.94
C GLY A 267 13.52 40.76 -21.09
N GLY A 268 12.82 40.52 -22.21
CA GLY A 268 13.46 40.16 -23.47
C GLY A 268 12.50 39.57 -24.49
N VAL A 269 11.81 40.43 -25.23
CA VAL A 269 11.02 40.07 -26.42
C VAL A 269 11.97 39.50 -27.48
N GLY A 270 11.78 38.23 -27.86
CA GLY A 270 12.54 37.64 -28.96
C GLY A 270 12.51 36.12 -29.02
N SER A 271 11.44 35.58 -29.60
CA SER A 271 11.38 34.33 -30.39
C SER A 271 12.29 33.17 -29.93
N ARG A 272 11.73 32.19 -29.19
CA ARG A 272 12.17 30.77 -29.24
C ARG A 272 11.20 29.82 -28.54
N SER A 273 10.64 28.91 -29.35
CA SER A 273 10.27 27.51 -29.05
C SER A 273 9.12 27.26 -28.04
N GLY A 274 7.98 26.81 -28.58
CA GLY A 274 6.72 26.51 -27.89
C GLY A 274 6.75 25.29 -26.95
N ARG A 275 7.56 25.35 -25.89
CA ARG A 275 7.58 24.36 -24.80
C ARG A 275 7.24 24.95 -23.43
N ASP A 276 7.02 26.27 -23.36
CA ASP A 276 6.85 27.02 -22.11
C ASP A 276 5.40 27.30 -21.69
N LEU A 277 4.42 27.15 -22.59
CA LEU A 277 3.02 27.47 -22.27
C LEU A 277 2.38 26.48 -21.29
N SER A 278 2.66 25.17 -21.40
CA SER A 278 2.11 24.17 -20.47
C SER A 278 2.65 24.30 -19.04
N ALA A 279 3.84 24.87 -18.86
CA ALA A 279 4.40 25.13 -17.53
C ALA A 279 3.80 26.39 -16.90
N SER A 280 3.49 27.40 -17.71
CA SER A 280 2.85 28.64 -17.26
C SER A 280 1.45 28.42 -16.70
N TYR A 281 0.66 27.50 -17.27
CA TYR A 281 -0.67 27.16 -16.73
C TYR A 281 -0.60 26.32 -15.45
N ALA A 282 0.43 25.49 -15.28
CA ALA A 282 0.60 24.70 -14.06
C ALA A 282 1.14 25.54 -12.89
N SER A 283 1.95 26.58 -13.15
CA SER A 283 2.37 27.54 -12.12
C SER A 283 1.22 28.47 -11.73
N VAL A 284 0.48 29.02 -12.70
CA VAL A 284 -0.71 29.84 -12.41
C VAL A 284 -1.75 29.07 -11.59
N ASN A 285 -2.03 27.80 -11.95
CA ASN A 285 -2.93 26.97 -11.14
C ASN A 285 -2.37 26.64 -9.75
N ARG A 286 -1.05 26.62 -9.56
CA ARG A 286 -0.45 26.37 -8.25
C ARG A 286 -0.53 27.60 -7.36
N ASP A 287 -0.23 28.78 -7.92
CA ASP A 287 -0.31 30.05 -7.19
C ASP A 287 -1.75 30.32 -6.75
N VAL A 288 -2.71 30.10 -7.66
CA VAL A 288 -4.15 30.19 -7.37
C VAL A 288 -4.58 29.15 -6.32
N LEU A 289 -4.07 27.92 -6.37
CA LEU A 289 -4.38 26.90 -5.38
C LEU A 289 -3.77 27.19 -4.01
N GLU A 290 -2.58 27.79 -3.98
CA GLU A 290 -1.89 28.23 -2.76
C GLU A 290 -2.61 29.41 -2.12
N GLU A 291 -3.13 30.33 -2.92
CA GLU A 291 -4.00 31.41 -2.49
C GLU A 291 -5.30 30.88 -1.86
N PHE A 292 -5.99 29.94 -2.53
CA PHE A 292 -7.17 29.29 -1.97
C PHE A 292 -6.90 28.47 -0.70
N TYR A 293 -5.74 27.82 -0.62
CA TYR A 293 -5.33 27.13 0.59
C TYR A 293 -5.07 28.12 1.74
N ASN A 294 -4.43 29.25 1.46
CA ASN A 294 -4.14 30.29 2.44
C ASN A 294 -5.41 30.99 2.94
N LEU A 295 -6.41 31.19 2.09
CA LEU A 295 -7.72 31.72 2.49
C LEU A 295 -8.43 30.77 3.45
N GLY A 296 -8.47 29.47 3.14
CA GLY A 296 -9.04 28.47 4.04
C GLY A 296 -8.27 28.32 5.36
N PHE A 297 -6.95 28.51 5.33
CA PHE A 297 -6.12 28.52 6.52
C PHE A 297 -6.38 29.75 7.40
N LYS A 298 -6.51 30.94 6.82
CA LYS A 298 -6.85 32.18 7.54
C LYS A 298 -8.22 32.10 8.20
N ASP A 299 -9.23 31.59 7.49
CA ASP A 299 -10.56 31.36 8.06
C ASP A 299 -10.48 30.46 9.30
N SER A 300 -9.72 29.36 9.23
CA SER A 300 -9.54 28.45 10.35
C SER A 300 -8.73 29.04 11.50
N ALA A 301 -7.76 29.91 11.22
CA ALA A 301 -6.91 30.55 12.23
C ALA A 301 -7.67 31.66 12.97
N GLU A 302 -8.56 32.36 12.29
CA GLU A 302 -9.37 33.45 12.84
C GLU A 302 -10.72 32.98 13.42
N GLY A 303 -11.01 31.67 13.36
CA GLY A 303 -12.24 31.09 13.89
C GLY A 303 -13.49 31.42 13.07
N ARG A 304 -13.33 31.80 11.80
CA ARG A 304 -14.44 32.06 10.88
C ARG A 304 -14.99 30.77 10.30
N GLU A 305 -16.23 30.80 9.82
CA GLU A 305 -16.80 29.66 9.10
C GLU A 305 -16.02 29.37 7.81
N ARG A 306 -15.82 28.08 7.52
CA ARG A 306 -14.98 27.62 6.42
C ARG A 306 -15.50 28.15 5.07
N GLY A 307 -14.70 28.96 4.37
CA GLY A 307 -15.03 29.50 3.05
C GLY A 307 -15.57 30.92 3.07
N HIS A 308 -15.60 31.58 4.23
CA HIS A 308 -16.05 32.97 4.35
C HIS A 308 -15.15 33.94 3.57
N SER A 309 -13.82 33.81 3.67
CA SER A 309 -12.90 34.69 2.93
C SER A 309 -12.95 34.47 1.41
N PHE A 310 -13.28 33.25 0.98
CA PHE A 310 -13.43 32.93 -0.44
C PHE A 310 -14.68 33.58 -1.05
N ALA A 311 -15.79 33.60 -0.32
CA ALA A 311 -17.02 34.24 -0.78
C ALA A 311 -16.84 35.77 -0.94
N GLU A 312 -16.13 36.40 -0.01
CA GLU A 312 -15.83 37.83 -0.02
C GLU A 312 -14.96 38.23 -1.23
N GLU A 313 -13.94 37.44 -1.56
CA GLU A 313 -13.07 37.69 -2.71
C GLU A 313 -13.79 37.49 -4.05
N VAL A 314 -14.66 36.48 -4.14
CA VAL A 314 -15.50 36.27 -5.34
C VAL A 314 -16.50 37.41 -5.52
N GLU A 315 -17.11 37.89 -4.43
CA GLU A 315 -18.01 39.04 -4.45
C GLU A 315 -17.28 40.34 -4.81
N GLN A 316 -16.03 40.50 -4.38
CA GLN A 316 -15.18 41.64 -4.74
C GLN A 316 -14.79 41.64 -6.23
N LEU A 317 -14.50 40.45 -6.80
CA LEU A 317 -14.23 40.30 -8.24
C LEU A 317 -15.48 40.53 -9.10
N LEU A 318 -16.66 40.11 -8.63
CA LEU A 318 -17.94 40.36 -9.30
C LEU A 318 -18.41 41.82 -9.15
N GLY A 319 -18.17 42.43 -7.99
CA GLY A 319 -18.59 43.80 -7.66
C GLY A 319 -17.73 44.89 -8.29
N SER A 320 -16.41 44.68 -8.40
CA SER A 320 -15.48 45.62 -9.04
C SER A 320 -15.69 45.82 -10.55
N SER A 321 -16.52 44.98 -11.18
CA SER A 321 -16.89 45.09 -12.60
C SER A 321 -18.07 46.04 -12.86
N SER A 322 -18.67 46.64 -11.82
CA SER A 322 -19.93 47.39 -11.94
C SER A 322 -19.86 48.88 -11.57
N SER A 323 -18.69 49.40 -11.19
CA SER A 323 -18.52 50.75 -10.64
C SER A 323 -17.48 51.61 -11.36
N SER A 324 -17.57 51.69 -12.70
CA SER A 324 -16.95 52.77 -13.47
C SER A 324 -17.82 53.20 -14.67
N SER A 325 -18.95 53.84 -14.38
CA SER A 325 -19.66 54.66 -15.37
C SER A 325 -20.17 55.95 -14.71
N ASN A 326 -19.25 56.85 -14.43
CA ASN A 326 -19.51 58.28 -14.25
C ASN A 326 -18.20 59.01 -14.48
N ILE A 327 -18.27 60.18 -15.12
CA ILE A 327 -17.19 60.97 -15.76
C ILE A 327 -17.02 60.49 -17.21
N GLY A 328 -17.37 61.25 -18.24
CA GLY A 328 -17.37 62.71 -18.35
C GLY A 328 -16.60 63.02 -19.63
N ASP A 329 -17.34 63.58 -20.56
CA ASP A 329 -16.97 64.31 -21.78
C ASP A 329 -15.50 64.76 -21.93
N ASP A 330 -15.05 64.77 -23.20
CA ASP A 330 -13.80 65.29 -23.78
C ASP A 330 -12.48 64.48 -23.64
N GLY A 331 -12.01 63.99 -24.79
CA GLY A 331 -10.59 63.76 -25.07
C GLY A 331 -10.29 62.48 -25.84
N ASP A 332 -10.21 62.60 -27.17
CA ASP A 332 -9.71 61.56 -28.09
C ASP A 332 -8.35 60.98 -27.63
N ILE A 333 -8.36 59.74 -27.13
CA ILE A 333 -7.16 58.91 -27.02
C ILE A 333 -7.49 57.53 -27.61
N PRO A 334 -6.78 57.06 -28.66
CA PRO A 334 -7.01 55.75 -29.23
C PRO A 334 -6.39 54.68 -28.33
N TYR A 335 -7.08 54.33 -27.25
CA TYR A 335 -6.76 53.13 -26.50
C TYR A 335 -7.31 51.93 -27.25
N SER A 336 -6.39 51.26 -27.95
CA SER A 336 -6.52 49.92 -28.49
C SER A 336 -7.15 49.00 -27.44
N TYR A 337 -8.44 48.72 -27.59
CA TYR A 337 -9.11 47.60 -26.92
C TYR A 337 -8.39 46.31 -27.30
N SER A 338 -7.52 45.80 -26.42
CA SER A 338 -7.16 44.39 -26.45
C SER A 338 -8.37 43.61 -25.93
N GLU A 339 -9.27 43.22 -26.85
CA GLU A 339 -10.23 42.14 -26.65
C GLU A 339 -9.47 40.97 -26.01
N THR A 340 -9.71 40.75 -24.72
CA THR A 340 -9.38 39.48 -24.10
C THR A 340 -10.42 38.48 -24.61
N PRO A 341 -10.03 37.47 -25.40
CA PRO A 341 -11.00 36.53 -25.93
C PRO A 341 -11.57 35.74 -24.74
N HIS A 342 -12.88 35.80 -24.56
CA HIS A 342 -13.63 34.84 -23.75
C HIS A 342 -13.46 33.45 -24.35
N LEU A 343 -12.39 32.76 -23.95
CA LEU A 343 -12.19 31.36 -24.25
C LEU A 343 -13.23 30.56 -23.46
N PRO A 344 -14.12 29.79 -24.12
CA PRO A 344 -14.98 28.86 -23.41
C PRO A 344 -14.09 27.89 -22.61
N LEU A 345 -14.43 27.64 -21.35
CA LEU A 345 -13.79 26.64 -20.49
C LEU A 345 -14.04 25.23 -21.07
N THR A 346 -13.35 24.88 -22.15
CA THR A 346 -13.11 23.49 -22.50
C THR A 346 -11.98 22.96 -21.61
N PRO A 347 -12.12 21.76 -21.02
CA PRO A 347 -11.05 21.16 -20.20
C PRO A 347 -9.75 21.13 -21.02
N PRO A 348 -8.59 21.50 -20.43
CA PRO A 348 -7.33 21.71 -21.15
C PRO A 348 -6.82 20.38 -21.73
N SER A 349 -7.34 20.03 -22.89
CA SER A 349 -6.85 18.93 -23.71
C SER A 349 -5.70 19.47 -24.55
N ALA A 350 -4.50 19.42 -23.96
CA ALA A 350 -3.25 19.19 -24.67
C ALA A 350 -2.96 20.05 -25.92
N LEU A 351 -2.97 21.38 -25.80
CA LEU A 351 -2.36 22.24 -26.82
C LEU A 351 -0.84 22.29 -26.60
N GLY A 352 -0.10 21.37 -27.21
CA GLY A 352 1.35 21.54 -27.41
C GLY A 352 2.26 20.38 -27.02
N SER A 353 1.76 19.28 -26.44
CA SER A 353 2.55 18.05 -26.44
C SER A 353 2.43 17.40 -27.82
N PRO A 354 3.53 17.11 -28.53
CA PRO A 354 3.45 16.40 -29.80
C PRO A 354 2.62 15.12 -29.59
N PRO A 355 1.70 14.78 -30.52
CA PRO A 355 0.84 13.62 -30.37
C PRO A 355 1.73 12.42 -30.09
N LYS A 356 1.60 11.86 -28.87
CA LYS A 356 2.35 10.67 -28.49
C LYS A 356 2.02 9.59 -29.50
N THR A 357 3.03 9.03 -30.12
CA THR A 357 2.83 7.92 -31.07
C THR A 357 2.10 6.79 -30.36
N PHE A 358 1.30 6.02 -31.10
CA PHE A 358 0.58 4.86 -30.57
C PHE A 358 1.51 3.93 -29.77
N PHE A 359 2.74 3.73 -30.26
CA PHE A 359 3.78 2.99 -29.54
C PHE A 359 4.16 3.65 -28.21
N GLN A 360 4.29 4.97 -28.13
CA GLN A 360 4.59 5.66 -26.89
C GLN A 360 3.42 5.61 -25.89
N LYS A 361 2.17 5.60 -26.37
CA LYS A 361 0.97 5.35 -25.54
C LYS A 361 0.92 3.91 -25.01
N LEU A 362 1.24 2.92 -25.85
CA LEU A 362 1.33 1.50 -25.48
C LEU A 362 2.45 1.23 -24.46
N VAL A 363 3.60 1.88 -24.65
CA VAL A 363 4.81 1.70 -23.83
C VAL A 363 4.77 2.50 -22.53
N SER A 364 3.76 3.35 -22.32
CA SER A 364 3.55 4.04 -21.05
C SER A 364 3.53 3.04 -19.90
N MET A 365 4.28 3.32 -18.83
CA MET A 365 4.39 2.45 -17.65
C MET A 365 3.03 2.09 -17.06
N ARG A 366 2.05 3.01 -17.15
CA ARG A 366 0.66 2.79 -16.71
C ARG A 366 -0.06 1.75 -17.58
N THR A 367 0.09 1.85 -18.90
CA THR A 367 -0.49 0.91 -19.86
C THR A 367 0.15 -0.46 -19.72
N MET A 368 1.49 -0.51 -19.60
CA MET A 368 2.23 -1.76 -19.44
C MET A 368 1.88 -2.47 -18.13
N GLY A 369 1.75 -1.72 -17.02
CA GLY A 369 1.29 -2.27 -15.73
C GLY A 369 -0.13 -2.82 -15.80
N SER A 370 -1.04 -2.11 -16.47
CA SER A 370 -2.43 -2.55 -16.67
C SER A 370 -2.50 -3.80 -17.55
N LEU A 371 -1.73 -3.83 -18.65
CA LEU A 371 -1.63 -4.97 -19.55
C LEU A 371 -1.05 -6.20 -18.82
N PHE A 372 0.00 -6.01 -18.03
CA PHE A 372 0.61 -7.08 -17.24
C PHE A 372 -0.36 -7.64 -16.18
N TYR A 373 -1.09 -6.76 -15.49
CA TYR A 373 -2.10 -7.17 -14.51
C TYR A 373 -3.23 -7.97 -15.18
N LEU A 374 -3.76 -7.47 -16.31
CA LEU A 374 -4.78 -8.16 -17.09
C LEU A 374 -4.30 -9.52 -17.60
N TYR A 375 -3.09 -9.58 -18.16
CA TYR A 375 -2.49 -10.82 -18.61
C TYR A 375 -2.33 -11.83 -17.46
N ARG A 376 -1.80 -11.39 -16.32
CA ARG A 376 -1.62 -12.25 -15.15
C ARG A 376 -2.96 -12.77 -14.63
N MET A 377 -3.97 -11.91 -14.51
CA MET A 377 -5.31 -12.32 -14.09
C MET A 377 -5.96 -13.26 -15.10
N ALA A 378 -5.86 -12.96 -16.39
CA ALA A 378 -6.38 -13.82 -17.44
C ALA A 378 -5.75 -15.22 -17.37
N MET A 379 -4.42 -15.31 -17.17
CA MET A 379 -3.75 -16.61 -17.04
C MET A 379 -4.08 -17.34 -15.76
N GLN A 380 -4.16 -16.64 -14.63
CA GLN A 380 -4.48 -17.26 -13.34
C GLN A 380 -5.90 -17.84 -13.30
N ILE A 381 -6.82 -17.19 -14.01
CA ILE A 381 -8.26 -17.50 -13.94
C ILE A 381 -8.71 -18.35 -15.13
N GLY A 382 -8.12 -18.14 -16.31
CA GLY A 382 -8.52 -18.77 -17.56
C GLY A 382 -7.74 -20.03 -17.92
N VAL A 383 -6.61 -20.32 -17.26
CA VAL A 383 -5.89 -21.58 -17.47
C VAL A 383 -6.41 -22.64 -16.50
N ASP A 384 -6.96 -23.70 -17.07
CA ASP A 384 -7.30 -24.90 -16.31
C ASP A 384 -6.00 -25.55 -15.81
N HIS A 385 -5.90 -25.76 -14.50
CA HIS A 385 -4.71 -26.33 -13.87
C HIS A 385 -4.51 -27.81 -14.27
N SER A 386 -5.57 -28.50 -14.68
CA SER A 386 -5.50 -29.91 -15.05
C SER A 386 -5.03 -30.13 -16.48
N THR A 387 -5.49 -29.30 -17.41
CA THR A 387 -5.17 -29.43 -18.85
C THR A 387 -4.09 -28.47 -19.32
N GLY A 388 -3.86 -27.37 -18.60
CA GLY A 388 -2.96 -26.29 -19.03
C GLY A 388 -3.47 -25.51 -20.24
N ILE A 389 -4.71 -25.76 -20.67
CA ILE A 389 -5.34 -25.10 -21.81
C ILE A 389 -6.06 -23.85 -21.31
N PHE A 390 -5.92 -22.76 -22.06
CA PHE A 390 -6.64 -21.52 -21.77
C PHE A 390 -8.06 -21.60 -22.34
N SER A 391 -9.07 -21.43 -21.48
CA SER A 391 -10.48 -21.41 -21.86
C SER A 391 -11.11 -20.06 -21.53
N VAL A 392 -11.60 -19.37 -22.57
CA VAL A 392 -12.29 -18.08 -22.43
C VAL A 392 -13.59 -18.24 -21.63
N ALA A 393 -14.32 -19.34 -21.83
CA ALA A 393 -15.54 -19.62 -21.07
C ALA A 393 -15.25 -19.78 -19.57
N GLN A 394 -14.14 -20.45 -19.22
CA GLN A 394 -13.71 -20.60 -17.84
C GLN A 394 -13.25 -19.29 -17.23
N LEU A 395 -12.57 -18.43 -18.00
CA LEU A 395 -12.22 -17.08 -17.57
C LEU A 395 -13.48 -16.29 -17.15
N PHE A 396 -14.51 -16.25 -17.98
CA PHE A 396 -15.76 -15.54 -17.66
C PHE A 396 -16.49 -16.15 -16.46
N SER A 397 -16.62 -17.48 -16.43
CA SER A 397 -17.25 -18.19 -15.31
C SER A 397 -16.56 -17.89 -13.98
N ASN A 398 -15.22 -17.93 -13.98
CA ASN A 398 -14.45 -17.72 -12.76
C ASN A 398 -14.40 -16.24 -12.34
N ILE A 399 -14.42 -15.29 -13.29
CA ILE A 399 -14.59 -13.87 -12.97
C ILE A 399 -15.95 -13.67 -12.28
N GLN A 400 -17.02 -14.30 -12.76
CA GLN A 400 -18.35 -14.13 -12.19
C GLN A 400 -18.45 -14.73 -10.78
N HIS A 401 -18.04 -15.99 -10.60
CA HIS A 401 -18.35 -16.76 -9.40
C HIS A 401 -17.23 -16.82 -8.34
N SER A 402 -15.96 -16.83 -8.75
CA SER A 402 -14.84 -17.14 -7.83
C SER A 402 -13.95 -15.94 -7.47
N MET A 403 -14.09 -14.80 -8.16
CA MET A 403 -13.21 -13.66 -7.95
C MET A 403 -13.71 -12.75 -6.80
N PRO A 404 -12.88 -12.45 -5.78
CA PRO A 404 -13.20 -11.49 -4.72
C PRO A 404 -13.56 -10.10 -5.28
N PRO A 405 -14.45 -9.33 -4.63
CA PRO A 405 -14.89 -8.02 -5.12
C PRO A 405 -13.76 -7.02 -5.39
N TRP A 406 -12.73 -6.98 -4.55
CA TRP A 406 -11.59 -6.07 -4.73
C TRP A 406 -10.76 -6.41 -5.98
N GLN A 407 -10.64 -7.70 -6.32
CA GLN A 407 -9.95 -8.14 -7.53
C GLN A 407 -10.75 -7.77 -8.79
N LYS A 408 -12.08 -7.92 -8.74
CA LYS A 408 -12.98 -7.44 -9.81
C LYS A 408 -12.83 -5.93 -10.04
N GLY A 409 -12.75 -5.14 -8.95
CA GLY A 409 -12.51 -3.70 -9.03
C GLY A 409 -11.17 -3.34 -9.68
N MET A 410 -10.08 -4.01 -9.28
CA MET A 410 -8.75 -3.83 -9.88
C MET A 410 -8.70 -4.24 -11.37
N LEU A 411 -9.40 -5.32 -11.74
CA LEU A 411 -9.55 -5.75 -13.13
C LEU A 411 -10.27 -4.69 -13.97
N ALA A 412 -11.42 -4.20 -13.49
CA ALA A 412 -12.20 -3.16 -14.17
C ALA A 412 -11.38 -1.87 -14.32
N PHE A 413 -10.65 -1.45 -13.27
CA PHE A 413 -9.78 -0.28 -13.32
C PHE A 413 -8.64 -0.44 -14.33
N SER A 414 -8.05 -1.64 -14.43
CA SER A 414 -7.00 -1.94 -15.40
C SER A 414 -7.52 -1.92 -16.84
N CYS A 415 -8.71 -2.50 -17.10
CA CYS A 415 -9.39 -2.39 -18.39
C CYS A 415 -9.70 -0.94 -18.74
N TYR A 416 -10.27 -0.18 -17.80
CA TYR A 416 -10.57 1.24 -17.99
C TYR A 416 -9.33 2.04 -18.34
N ASN A 417 -8.22 1.85 -17.61
CA ASN A 417 -6.96 2.53 -17.92
C ASN A 417 -6.42 2.18 -19.31
N LEU A 418 -6.56 0.92 -19.72
CA LEU A 418 -6.08 0.47 -21.02
C LEU A 418 -6.91 1.07 -22.15
N VAL A 419 -8.24 1.01 -22.04
CA VAL A 419 -9.16 1.62 -23.01
C VAL A 419 -8.99 3.14 -23.04
N SER A 420 -8.91 3.77 -21.86
CA SER A 420 -8.76 5.21 -21.73
C SER A 420 -7.45 5.72 -22.34
N ASN A 421 -6.31 5.06 -22.09
CA ASN A 421 -5.02 5.50 -22.65
C ASN A 421 -4.85 5.16 -24.14
N LEU A 422 -5.58 4.18 -24.68
CA LEU A 422 -5.48 3.79 -26.09
C LEU A 422 -6.42 4.58 -26.98
N LEU A 423 -7.65 4.83 -26.53
CA LEU A 423 -8.70 5.49 -27.32
C LEU A 423 -8.71 7.01 -27.14
N PHE A 424 -8.34 7.51 -25.96
CA PHE A 424 -8.24 8.93 -25.64
C PHE A 424 -6.76 9.30 -25.44
#